data_AF-A0A7S3THK5-F1
#
_entry.id   AF-A0A7S3THK5-F1
#
_cell.length_a   1.000
_cell.length_b   1.000
_cell.length_c   1.000
_cell.angle_alpha   90.00
_cell.angle_beta   90.00
_cell.angle_gamma   90.00
#
_symmetry.space_group_name_H-M   'P 1'
#
loop_
_entity.id
_entity.type
_entity.pdbx_description
1 polymer ?
#
loop_
_entity_poly.entity_id
_entity_poly.type
_entity_poly.pdbx_seq_one_letter_code
_entity_poly.pdbx_strand_id
1 'polypeptide(L)'
;RPLSPTLAHSRPLSPTLSPTLGHSRLPRSLHDAGSADGRYITSTDHLKTIMNLLRDGSATIQMEAFHVFKIYVANPNKGAAVHDLLLRNKERLQAFLAAFQNDRADEQFAEEKRFVMDEIARLEPR
;
A
#
# COMPACT_ATOMS: atom_id res chain seq x y z
N ARG A 1 -13.43 -29.75 84.18
CA ARG A 1 -13.38 -28.28 84.43
C ARG A 1 -12.26 -27.72 83.57
N PRO A 2 -12.51 -26.64 82.81
CA PRO A 2 -11.90 -26.40 81.49
C PRO A 2 -10.99 -25.16 81.48
N LEU A 3 -10.17 -24.98 80.45
CA LEU A 3 -9.70 -23.64 80.04
C LEU A 3 -9.70 -23.52 78.52
N SER A 4 -10.37 -22.46 78.08
CA SER A 4 -10.81 -22.06 76.75
C SER A 4 -9.68 -21.66 75.79
N PRO A 5 -9.97 -21.59 74.47
CA PRO A 5 -9.07 -21.05 73.46
C PRO A 5 -9.03 -19.51 73.55
N THR A 6 -7.90 -18.89 73.21
CA THR A 6 -7.86 -17.43 72.99
C THR A 6 -7.50 -17.11 71.56
N LEU A 7 -8.39 -16.33 70.96
CA LEU A 7 -8.36 -15.76 69.63
C LEU A 7 -7.68 -14.39 69.77
N ALA A 8 -6.52 -14.20 69.13
CA ALA A 8 -5.89 -12.88 69.02
C ALA A 8 -5.61 -12.57 67.56
N HIS A 9 -6.61 -11.93 66.94
CA HIS A 9 -6.47 -11.16 65.71
C HIS A 9 -5.56 -9.95 65.98
N SER A 10 -4.57 -9.72 65.12
CA SER A 10 -3.85 -8.44 65.02
C SER A 10 -3.52 -8.14 63.56
N ARG A 11 -4.46 -7.40 62.94
CA ARG A 11 -4.31 -6.11 62.22
C ARG A 11 -3.20 -5.90 61.15
N PRO A 12 -3.42 -4.93 60.23
CA PRO A 12 -3.12 -5.00 58.79
C PRO A 12 -1.91 -4.13 58.38
N LEU A 13 -1.69 -3.92 57.07
CA LEU A 13 -1.55 -2.59 56.39
C LEU A 13 -0.93 -2.71 54.97
N SER A 14 -1.75 -2.33 53.97
CA SER A 14 -1.44 -1.65 52.68
C SER A 14 -0.58 -2.31 51.56
N PRO A 15 -0.96 -2.11 50.27
CA PRO A 15 -0.27 -2.67 49.11
C PRO A 15 0.96 -1.85 48.71
N THR A 16 2.10 -2.51 48.47
CA THR A 16 3.30 -1.88 47.91
C THR A 16 3.19 -1.76 46.40
N LEU A 17 3.02 -0.53 45.93
CA LEU A 17 3.43 -0.10 44.58
C LEU A 17 4.92 0.21 44.61
N SER A 18 5.70 -0.42 43.72
CA SER A 18 6.80 0.14 42.92
C SER A 18 7.86 -0.91 42.57
N PRO A 19 8.12 -1.17 41.29
CA PRO A 19 9.47 -1.50 40.82
C PRO A 19 10.14 -0.23 40.27
N THR A 20 11.09 0.31 41.03
CA THR A 20 12.02 1.38 40.62
C THR A 20 13.15 0.73 39.80
N LEU A 21 13.25 1.02 38.50
CA LEU A 21 14.18 2.00 37.88
C LEU A 21 15.65 1.61 38.15
N GLY A 22 16.52 1.33 37.19
CA GLY A 22 16.53 1.50 35.74
C GLY A 22 18.00 1.64 35.33
N HIS A 23 18.37 1.36 34.09
CA HIS A 23 19.56 1.96 33.47
C HIS A 23 19.40 1.99 31.94
N SER A 24 19.76 3.15 31.39
CA SER A 24 20.23 3.33 30.01
C SER A 24 19.17 3.54 28.93
N ARG A 25 18.54 4.71 29.04
CA ARG A 25 18.06 5.51 27.92
C ARG A 25 19.25 5.91 27.03
N LEU A 26 19.31 5.45 25.78
CA LEU A 26 20.07 6.06 24.67
C LEU A 26 19.34 5.79 23.32
N PRO A 27 19.57 6.63 22.29
CA PRO A 27 18.48 7.28 21.56
C PRO A 27 18.23 6.80 20.10
N ARG A 28 17.14 7.36 19.56
CA ARG A 28 16.73 7.57 18.16
C ARG A 28 17.73 7.29 17.04
N SER A 29 17.15 6.71 15.98
CA SER A 29 17.54 6.73 14.56
C SER A 29 18.68 5.82 14.15
N LEU A 30 18.36 4.80 13.34
CA LEU A 30 18.69 4.72 11.90
C LEU A 30 18.25 3.31 11.43
N HIS A 31 17.04 3.10 10.92
CA HIS A 31 16.72 3.29 9.51
C HIS A 31 17.68 2.56 8.53
N ASP A 32 18.08 1.31 8.79
CA ASP A 32 18.60 0.44 7.72
C ASP A 32 18.57 -1.05 8.12
N ALA A 33 17.52 -1.77 7.71
CA ALA A 33 17.57 -3.22 7.50
C ALA A 33 16.28 -3.68 6.81
N GLY A 34 16.20 -3.42 5.50
CA GLY A 34 15.48 -4.29 4.58
C GLY A 34 13.98 -4.05 4.38
N SER A 35 13.61 -2.90 3.79
CA SER A 35 12.41 -2.82 2.94
C SER A 35 12.60 -3.67 1.67
N ALA A 36 12.43 -4.98 1.80
CA ALA A 36 11.88 -5.85 0.77
C ALA A 36 10.51 -6.24 1.37
N ASP A 37 9.45 -5.49 1.12
CA ASP A 37 8.59 -5.63 -0.05
C ASP A 37 7.84 -4.30 -0.29
N GLY A 38 7.94 -3.74 -1.50
CA GLY A 38 7.32 -2.45 -1.83
C GLY A 38 8.02 -1.68 -2.96
N ARG A 39 9.22 -2.12 -3.35
CA ARG A 39 10.03 -1.47 -4.40
C ARG A 39 9.62 -1.80 -5.84
N TYR A 40 8.68 -2.71 -6.06
CA TYR A 40 8.25 -3.05 -7.41
C TYR A 40 7.24 -2.06 -8.01
N ILE A 41 6.44 -1.37 -7.18
CA ILE A 41 5.34 -0.48 -7.65
C ILE A 41 5.81 0.99 -7.78
N THR A 42 7.08 1.28 -7.51
CA THR A 42 7.68 2.62 -7.67
C THR A 42 8.64 2.72 -8.86
N SER A 43 8.92 1.58 -9.52
CA SER A 43 9.92 1.50 -10.59
C SER A 43 9.33 1.94 -11.93
N THR A 44 9.84 3.03 -12.48
CA THR A 44 9.43 3.54 -13.81
C THR A 44 9.79 2.59 -14.94
N ASP A 45 10.87 1.82 -14.80
CA ASP A 45 11.28 0.82 -15.79
C ASP A 45 10.27 -0.33 -15.90
N HIS A 46 9.79 -0.81 -14.76
CA HIS A 46 8.75 -1.83 -14.72
C HIS A 46 7.44 -1.29 -15.33
N LEU A 47 7.04 -0.06 -15.00
CA LEU A 47 5.87 0.56 -15.62
C LEU A 47 6.01 0.66 -17.16
N LYS A 48 7.19 1.02 -17.68
CA LYS A 48 7.42 1.03 -19.14
C LYS A 48 7.27 -0.36 -19.75
N THR A 49 7.77 -1.40 -19.07
CA THR A 49 7.60 -2.79 -19.50
C THR A 49 6.12 -3.14 -19.57
N ILE A 50 5.35 -2.84 -18.52
CA ILE A 50 3.90 -3.06 -18.50
C ILE A 50 3.20 -2.28 -19.62
N MET A 51 3.57 -1.02 -19.86
CA MET A 51 3.01 -0.21 -20.96
C MET A 51 3.32 -0.77 -22.35
N ASN A 52 4.45 -1.47 -22.52
CA ASN A 52 4.75 -2.18 -23.76
C ASN A 52 3.90 -3.45 -23.89
N LEU A 53 3.70 -4.21 -22.80
CA LEU A 53 2.87 -5.41 -22.80
C LEU A 53 1.39 -5.12 -23.06
N LEU A 54 0.89 -3.92 -22.75
CA LEU A 54 -0.44 -3.48 -23.18
C LEU A 54 -0.63 -3.51 -24.70
N ARG A 55 0.46 -3.44 -25.47
CA ARG A 55 0.45 -3.45 -26.94
C ARG A 55 0.82 -4.81 -27.53
N ASP A 56 0.91 -5.85 -26.71
CA ASP A 56 1.26 -7.20 -27.15
C ASP A 56 0.20 -7.78 -28.10
N GLY A 57 0.55 -8.78 -28.91
CA GLY A 57 -0.43 -9.43 -29.81
C GLY A 57 -1.46 -10.31 -29.09
N SER A 58 -1.13 -10.79 -27.89
CA SER A 58 -1.98 -11.69 -27.11
C SER A 58 -2.95 -10.94 -26.20
N ALA A 59 -4.26 -11.16 -26.40
CA ALA A 59 -5.29 -10.59 -25.55
C ALA A 59 -5.13 -10.99 -24.06
N THR A 60 -4.59 -12.18 -23.78
CA THR A 60 -4.33 -12.62 -22.40
C THR A 60 -3.21 -11.79 -21.76
N ILE A 61 -2.11 -11.59 -22.48
CA ILE A 61 -0.98 -10.78 -21.99
C ILE A 61 -1.40 -9.33 -21.78
N GLN A 62 -2.17 -8.79 -22.73
CA GLN A 62 -2.71 -7.44 -22.63
C GLN A 62 -3.58 -7.25 -21.38
N MET A 63 -4.42 -8.24 -21.03
CA MET A 63 -5.26 -8.19 -19.84
C MET A 63 -4.45 -8.24 -18.55
N GLU A 64 -3.48 -9.14 -18.46
CA GLU A 64 -2.60 -9.22 -17.28
C GLU A 64 -1.77 -7.93 -17.11
N ALA A 65 -1.28 -7.37 -18.22
CA ALA A 65 -0.61 -6.07 -18.22
C ALA A 65 -1.55 -4.94 -17.77
N PHE A 66 -2.81 -4.95 -18.22
CA PHE A 66 -3.82 -3.99 -17.77
C PHE A 66 -4.10 -4.11 -16.27
N HIS A 67 -4.17 -5.34 -15.75
CA HIS A 67 -4.35 -5.58 -14.32
C HIS A 67 -3.24 -4.96 -13.48
N VAL A 68 -1.98 -5.14 -13.90
CA VAL A 68 -0.83 -4.53 -13.23
C VAL A 68 -0.82 -3.01 -13.43
N PHE A 69 -1.09 -2.51 -14.64
CA PHE A 69 -1.13 -1.09 -14.96
C PHE A 69 -2.14 -0.34 -14.08
N LYS A 70 -3.33 -0.92 -13.86
CA LYS A 70 -4.36 -0.33 -13.01
C LYS A 70 -3.84 -0.06 -11.58
N ILE A 71 -3.00 -0.94 -11.04
CA ILE A 71 -2.43 -0.80 -9.69
C ILE A 71 -1.49 0.41 -9.61
N TYR A 72 -0.69 0.65 -10.65
CA TYR A 72 0.16 1.84 -10.72
C TYR A 72 -0.66 3.14 -10.77
N VAL A 73 -1.73 3.14 -11.56
CA VAL A 73 -2.60 4.32 -11.71
C VAL A 73 -3.40 4.58 -10.43
N ALA A 74 -3.97 3.53 -9.83
CA ALA A 74 -4.77 3.63 -8.61
C ALA A 74 -3.96 3.96 -7.34
N ASN A 75 -2.63 3.81 -7.35
CA ASN A 75 -1.80 4.08 -6.18
C ASN A 75 -1.77 5.59 -5.86
N PRO A 76 -2.41 6.08 -4.76
CA PRO A 76 -2.41 7.50 -4.42
C PRO A 76 -1.00 8.00 -4.03
N ASN A 77 -0.16 7.11 -3.51
CA ASN A 77 1.23 7.39 -3.10
C ASN A 77 2.24 6.96 -4.19
N LYS A 78 1.84 7.04 -5.47
CA LYS A 78 2.76 6.78 -6.59
C LYS A 78 3.96 7.74 -6.55
N GLY A 79 5.15 7.19 -6.81
CA GLY A 79 6.40 7.95 -6.80
C GLY A 79 6.41 9.07 -7.86
N ALA A 80 7.13 10.16 -7.59
CA ALA A 80 7.17 11.33 -8.47
C ALA A 80 7.56 10.97 -9.92
N ALA A 81 8.52 10.05 -10.10
CA ALA A 81 8.94 9.61 -11.42
C ALA A 81 7.85 8.83 -12.19
N VAL A 82 7.04 8.03 -11.49
CA VAL A 82 5.89 7.32 -12.07
C VAL A 82 4.79 8.30 -12.44
N HIS A 83 4.48 9.23 -11.53
CA HIS A 83 3.49 10.28 -11.77
C HIS A 83 3.86 11.12 -13.00
N ASP A 84 5.10 11.60 -13.07
CA ASP A 84 5.59 12.41 -14.17
C ASP A 84 5.60 11.64 -15.51
N LEU A 85 5.95 10.34 -15.48
CA LEU A 85 5.86 9.48 -16.66
C LEU A 85 4.42 9.34 -17.18
N LEU A 86 3.45 9.11 -16.29
CA LEU A 86 2.03 9.03 -16.64
C LEU A 86 1.52 10.37 -17.17
N LEU A 87 1.89 11.48 -16.53
CA LEU A 87 1.50 12.83 -16.94
C LEU A 87 2.03 13.17 -18.35
N ARG A 88 3.31 12.89 -18.62
CA ARG A 88 3.93 13.11 -19.96
C ARG A 88 3.27 12.29 -21.07
N ASN A 89 2.69 11.14 -20.73
CA ASN A 89 2.03 10.24 -21.68
C ASN A 89 0.49 10.31 -21.62
N LYS A 90 -0.07 11.25 -20.83
CA LYS A 90 -1.50 11.33 -20.51
C LYS A 90 -2.40 11.23 -21.74
N GLU A 91 -2.18 12.08 -22.75
CA GLU A 91 -3.01 12.09 -23.97
C GLU A 91 -2.91 10.79 -24.77
N ARG A 92 -1.69 10.24 -24.90
CA ARG A 92 -1.46 8.98 -25.62
C ARG A 92 -2.10 7.80 -24.91
N LEU A 93 -2.04 7.78 -23.58
CA LEU A 93 -2.67 6.75 -22.75
C LEU A 93 -4.20 6.81 -22.84
N GLN A 94 -4.78 8.01 -22.80
CA GLN A 94 -6.22 8.20 -22.98
C GLN A 94 -6.70 7.68 -24.34
N ALA A 95 -6.03 8.09 -25.42
CA ALA A 95 -6.36 7.65 -26.77
C ALA A 95 -6.22 6.13 -26.93
N PHE A 96 -5.17 5.55 -26.34
CA PHE A 96 -4.96 4.10 -26.36
C PHE A 96 -6.07 3.35 -25.61
N LEU A 97 -6.37 3.75 -24.36
CA LEU A 97 -7.36 3.08 -23.52
C LEU A 97 -8.79 3.19 -24.10
N ALA A 98 -9.10 4.29 -24.80
CA ALA A 98 -10.38 4.42 -25.50
C ALA A 98 -10.60 3.30 -26.52
N ALA A 99 -9.56 2.94 -27.29
CA ALA A 99 -9.62 1.86 -28.29
C ALA A 99 -9.27 0.46 -27.74
N PHE A 100 -8.76 0.37 -26.51
CA PHE A 100 -8.27 -0.88 -25.94
C PHE A 100 -9.41 -1.87 -25.65
N GLN A 101 -9.31 -3.07 -26.25
CA GLN A 101 -10.19 -4.22 -26.03
C GLN A 101 -11.70 -3.90 -26.09
N ASN A 102 -12.13 -3.03 -27.02
CA ASN A 102 -13.53 -2.57 -27.13
C ASN A 102 -14.53 -3.64 -27.62
N ASP A 103 -14.04 -4.75 -28.19
CA ASP A 103 -14.87 -5.85 -28.68
C ASP A 103 -15.40 -6.75 -27.55
N ARG A 104 -14.91 -6.58 -26.32
CA ARG A 104 -15.36 -7.36 -25.16
C ARG A 104 -16.67 -6.83 -24.61
N ALA A 105 -17.68 -7.70 -24.52
CA ALA A 105 -18.94 -7.46 -23.83
C ALA A 105 -18.84 -7.67 -22.31
N ASP A 106 -17.75 -7.21 -21.69
CA ASP A 106 -17.46 -7.43 -20.27
C ASP A 106 -17.62 -6.10 -19.51
N GLU A 107 -18.76 -5.96 -18.83
CA GLU A 107 -19.14 -4.71 -18.14
C GLU A 107 -18.13 -4.33 -17.05
N GLN A 108 -17.67 -5.32 -16.29
CA GLN A 108 -16.68 -5.11 -15.23
C GLN A 108 -15.38 -4.53 -15.80
N PHE A 109 -14.89 -5.08 -16.92
CA PHE A 109 -13.71 -4.51 -17.59
C PHE A 109 -13.96 -3.09 -18.09
N ALA A 110 -15.14 -2.79 -18.64
CA ALA A 110 -15.48 -1.46 -19.11
C ALA A 110 -15.46 -0.42 -17.97
N GLU A 111 -15.96 -0.79 -16.77
CA GLU A 111 -15.90 0.04 -15.58
C GLU A 111 -14.47 0.28 -15.10
N GLU A 112 -13.65 -0.78 -15.01
CA GLU A 112 -12.25 -0.67 -14.61
C GLU A 112 -11.45 0.19 -15.59
N LYS A 113 -11.69 0.02 -16.90
CA LYS A 113 -11.08 0.83 -17.95
C LYS A 113 -11.44 2.31 -17.80
N ARG A 114 -12.73 2.60 -17.57
CA ARG A 114 -13.21 3.97 -17.34
C ARG A 114 -12.58 4.57 -16.09
N PHE A 115 -12.47 3.82 -15.00
CA PHE A 115 -11.79 4.27 -13.79
C PHE A 115 -10.32 4.67 -14.06
N VAL A 116 -9.57 3.82 -14.75
CA VAL A 116 -8.17 4.09 -15.10
C VAL A 116 -8.04 5.33 -15.99
N MET A 117 -8.91 5.48 -16.98
CA MET A 117 -8.94 6.66 -17.85
C MET A 117 -9.24 7.93 -17.05
N ASP A 118 -10.23 7.91 -16.15
CA ASP A 118 -10.57 9.08 -15.35
C ASP A 118 -9.42 9.48 -14.41
N GLU A 119 -8.78 8.51 -13.77
CA GLU A 119 -7.65 8.77 -12.89
C GLU A 119 -6.45 9.39 -13.64
N ILE A 120 -6.18 8.94 -14.86
CA ILE A 120 -5.18 9.56 -15.74
C ILE A 120 -5.61 10.96 -16.17
N ALA A 121 -6.91 11.20 -16.42
CA ALA A 121 -7.46 12.52 -16.77
C ALA A 121 -7.25 13.54 -15.66
N ARG A 122 -7.35 13.11 -14.40
CA ARG A 122 -7.18 13.94 -13.20
C ARG A 122 -5.73 14.20 -12.79
N LEU A 123 -4.74 13.61 -13.49
CA LEU A 123 -3.34 13.91 -13.21
C LEU A 123 -3.02 15.38 -13.53
N GLU A 124 -2.45 16.06 -12.55
CA GLU A 124 -1.98 17.46 -12.59
C GLU A 124 -0.50 17.54 -12.20
N PRO A 125 0.27 18.50 -12.74
CA PRO A 125 1.64 18.73 -12.29
C PRO A 125 1.69 19.00 -10.78
N ARG A 126 2.68 18.43 -10.09
CA ARG A 126 2.91 18.63 -8.65
C ARG A 126 3.69 19.92 -8.38
#